data_AF-A0A955KNN5-F1
#
_entry.id   AF-A0A955KNN5-F1
#
_cell.length_a   1.000
_cell.length_b   1.000
_cell.length_c   1.000
_cell.angle_alpha   90.00
_cell.angle_beta   90.00
_cell.angle_gamma   90.00
#
_symmetry.space_group_name_H-M   'P 1'
#
loop_
_entity.id
_entity.type
_entity.pdbx_description
1 polymer ?
#
loop_
_entity_poly.entity_id
_entity_poly.type
_entity_poly.pdbx_seq_one_letter_code
_entity_poly.pdbx_strand_id
1 'polypeptide(L)'
;MSTLYAKGLQDALEAVTGVAAASTGTLKLAFMATTYTPNAFTDQYWSDISASIASGTTAQTLSGAAVNVDSGNTRVEFDTSDISVASQTTTTDKYVIYMDTGTASTSPLIACIDI
;
A
#
# COMPACT_ATOMS: atom_id res chain seq x y z
N MET A 1 16.35 20.02 -12.36
CA MET A 1 15.79 18.94 -11.51
C MET A 1 16.06 19.31 -10.06
N SER A 2 15.08 19.11 -9.18
CA SER A 2 15.25 19.23 -7.73
C SER A 2 15.43 17.85 -7.11
N THR A 3 16.21 17.77 -6.03
CA THR A 3 16.33 16.56 -5.20
C THR A 3 15.37 16.68 -4.03
N LEU A 4 14.59 15.63 -3.78
CA LEU A 4 13.72 15.55 -2.60
C LEU A 4 14.54 15.07 -1.39
N TYR A 5 14.27 15.63 -0.21
CA TYR A 5 14.93 15.20 1.02
C TYR A 5 14.40 13.85 1.48
N ALA A 6 15.26 12.83 1.55
CA ALA A 6 14.87 11.47 1.93
C ALA A 6 14.18 11.40 3.31
N LYS A 7 14.62 12.21 4.29
CA LYS A 7 13.95 12.29 5.60
C LYS A 7 12.56 12.90 5.51
N GLY A 8 12.35 13.92 4.68
CA GLY A 8 11.01 14.46 4.45
C GLY A 8 10.08 13.46 3.78
N LEU A 9 10.62 12.62 2.89
CA LEU A 9 9.88 11.51 2.27
C LEU A 9 9.57 10.39 3.27
N GLN A 10 10.51 10.03 4.15
CA GLN A 10 10.28 9.09 5.26
C GLN A 10 9.14 9.59 6.13
N ASP A 11 9.20 10.83 6.63
CA ASP A 11 8.20 11.36 7.55
C ASP A 11 6.80 11.39 6.89
N ALA A 12 6.71 11.74 5.60
CA ALA A 12 5.47 11.70 4.84
C ALA A 12 4.92 10.27 4.67
N LEU A 13 5.79 9.30 4.41
CA LEU A 13 5.40 7.90 4.25
C LEU A 13 5.01 7.27 5.60
N GLU A 14 5.69 7.62 6.69
CA GLU A 14 5.31 7.20 8.05
C GLU A 14 3.94 7.75 8.45
N ALA A 15 3.61 8.98 8.03
CA ALA A 15 2.31 9.58 8.30
C ALA A 15 1.17 8.86 7.56
N VAL A 16 1.34 8.50 6.27
CA VAL A 16 0.30 7.79 5.51
C VAL A 16 0.18 6.31 5.89
N THR A 17 1.28 5.68 6.33
CA THR A 17 1.32 4.26 6.75
C THR A 17 0.99 4.05 8.22
N GLY A 18 0.83 5.12 9.01
CA GLY A 18 0.52 5.04 10.44
C GLY A 18 1.70 4.58 11.31
N VAL A 19 2.93 4.67 10.80
CA VAL A 19 4.15 4.33 11.55
C VAL A 19 4.52 5.44 12.56
N ALA A 20 4.30 6.71 12.21
CA ALA A 20 4.67 7.86 13.05
C ALA A 20 3.60 8.29 14.08
N ALA A 21 2.38 7.75 14.05
CA ALA A 21 1.27 8.17 14.91
C ALA A 21 0.34 7.01 15.28
N ALA A 22 -0.52 7.20 16.29
CA ALA A 22 -1.63 6.28 16.55
C ALA A 22 -2.46 6.13 15.25
N SER A 23 -2.63 4.89 14.78
CA SER A 23 -3.14 4.64 13.44
C SER A 23 -4.51 5.28 13.25
N THR A 24 -4.67 6.08 12.20
CA THR A 24 -5.98 6.59 11.75
C THR A 24 -6.78 5.51 11.01
N GLY A 25 -6.26 4.28 10.99
CA GLY A 25 -6.77 3.16 10.21
C GLY A 25 -6.00 1.86 10.43
N THR A 26 -6.20 0.92 9.52
CA THR A 26 -5.48 -0.37 9.45
C THR A 26 -4.79 -0.48 8.11
N LEU A 27 -3.48 -0.75 8.12
CA LEU A 27 -2.74 -0.99 6.89
C LEU A 27 -3.17 -2.34 6.27
N LYS A 28 -3.56 -2.32 4.99
CA LYS A 28 -4.10 -3.49 4.29
C LYS A 28 -3.50 -3.67 2.91
N LEU A 29 -3.54 -4.92 2.45
CA LEU A 29 -3.16 -5.37 1.12
C LEU A 29 -4.36 -6.04 0.45
N ALA A 30 -4.71 -5.61 -0.75
CA ALA A 30 -5.76 -6.22 -1.55
C ALA A 30 -5.18 -6.83 -2.83
N PHE A 31 -5.53 -8.09 -3.11
CA PHE A 31 -5.23 -8.74 -4.39
C PHE A 31 -6.15 -8.17 -5.47
N MET A 32 -5.56 -7.75 -6.59
CA MET A 32 -6.30 -7.10 -7.67
C MET A 32 -6.56 -8.07 -8.81
N ALA A 33 -7.66 -7.85 -9.52
CA ALA A 33 -7.95 -8.59 -10.74
C ALA A 33 -6.87 -8.32 -11.79
N THR A 34 -6.57 -9.31 -12.63
CA THR A 34 -5.56 -9.16 -13.70
C THR A 34 -5.93 -8.10 -14.73
N THR A 35 -7.22 -7.73 -14.82
CA THR A 35 -7.71 -6.65 -15.67
C THR A 35 -7.54 -5.25 -15.08
N TYR A 36 -7.20 -5.13 -13.79
CA TYR A 36 -6.92 -3.85 -13.16
C TYR A 36 -5.60 -3.28 -13.70
N THR A 37 -5.68 -2.06 -14.23
CA THR A 37 -4.54 -1.27 -14.71
C THR A 37 -4.39 -0.05 -13.81
N PRO A 38 -3.35 0.01 -12.95
CA PRO A 38 -3.17 1.13 -12.03
C PRO A 38 -2.96 2.47 -12.75
N ASN A 39 -3.55 3.54 -12.23
CA ASN A 39 -3.33 4.90 -12.70
C ASN A 39 -2.80 5.79 -11.57
N ALA A 40 -1.50 6.06 -11.59
CA ALA A 40 -0.80 6.85 -10.59
C ALA A 40 -1.27 8.31 -10.46
N PHE A 41 -2.13 8.81 -11.35
CA PHE A 41 -2.64 10.18 -11.33
C PHE A 41 -4.12 10.30 -10.94
N THR A 42 -4.89 9.21 -11.02
CA THR A 42 -6.33 9.22 -10.70
C THR A 42 -6.71 8.31 -9.56
N ASP A 43 -5.96 7.24 -9.33
CA ASP A 43 -6.24 6.29 -8.25
C ASP A 43 -5.65 6.87 -6.97
N GLN A 44 -6.49 7.49 -6.15
CA GLN A 44 -6.07 8.18 -4.94
C GLN A 44 -6.51 7.43 -3.68
N TYR A 45 -7.74 6.93 -3.70
CA TYR A 45 -8.38 6.29 -2.56
C TYR A 45 -8.92 4.91 -2.91
N TRP A 46 -9.17 4.10 -1.88
CA TRP A 46 -9.76 2.78 -2.03
C TRP A 46 -11.07 2.79 -2.82
N SER A 47 -11.87 3.86 -2.70
CA SER A 47 -13.10 4.03 -3.49
C SER A 47 -12.88 3.96 -5.00
N ASP A 48 -11.70 4.35 -5.48
CA ASP A 48 -11.40 4.42 -6.91
C ASP A 48 -11.17 3.03 -7.52
N ILE A 49 -10.69 2.08 -6.70
CA ILE A 49 -10.19 0.78 -7.18
C ILE A 49 -10.87 -0.43 -6.55
N SER A 50 -11.68 -0.24 -5.51
CA SER A 50 -12.29 -1.33 -4.73
C SER A 50 -13.18 -2.28 -5.54
N ALA A 51 -13.71 -1.83 -6.68
CA ALA A 51 -14.48 -2.66 -7.60
C ALA A 51 -13.61 -3.61 -8.45
N SER A 52 -12.29 -3.42 -8.46
CA SER A 52 -11.32 -4.17 -9.27
C SER A 52 -10.55 -5.22 -8.48
N ILE A 53 -11.02 -5.58 -7.29
CA ILE A 53 -10.44 -6.68 -6.49
C ILE A 53 -10.57 -8.03 -7.22
N ALA A 54 -9.58 -8.90 -7.03
CA ALA A 54 -9.67 -10.27 -7.54
C ALA A 54 -10.82 -11.01 -6.84
N SER A 55 -11.66 -11.68 -7.62
CA SER A 55 -12.86 -12.35 -7.11
C SER A 55 -12.50 -13.49 -6.13
N GLY A 56 -13.20 -13.55 -5.00
CA GLY A 56 -12.96 -14.56 -3.97
C GLY A 56 -11.70 -14.34 -3.13
N THR A 57 -11.05 -13.18 -3.27
CA THR A 57 -9.94 -12.78 -2.39
C THR A 57 -10.45 -11.94 -1.22
N THR A 58 -9.66 -11.86 -0.16
CA THR A 58 -9.92 -10.97 0.98
C THR A 58 -8.68 -10.15 1.26
N ALA A 59 -8.86 -8.86 1.55
CA ALA A 59 -7.75 -7.99 1.91
C ALA A 59 -7.06 -8.49 3.20
N GLN A 60 -5.74 -8.51 3.20
CA GLN A 60 -4.91 -8.94 4.32
C GLN A 60 -4.50 -7.73 5.16
N THR A 61 -4.52 -7.86 6.48
CA THR A 61 -3.94 -6.85 7.37
C THR A 61 -2.43 -7.00 7.40
N LEU A 62 -1.72 -5.90 7.16
CA LEU A 62 -0.28 -5.84 7.27
C LEU A 62 0.13 -5.44 8.69
N SER A 63 1.23 -6.01 9.17
CA SER A 63 1.78 -5.75 10.51
C SER A 63 3.29 -5.52 10.43
N GLY A 64 3.88 -5.01 11.51
CA GLY A 64 5.33 -4.75 11.57
C GLY A 64 5.80 -3.72 10.54
N ALA A 65 4.94 -2.74 10.21
CA ALA A 65 5.27 -1.70 9.25
C ALA A 65 6.46 -0.85 9.73
N ALA A 66 7.44 -0.63 8.87
CA ALA A 66 8.59 0.23 9.11
C ALA A 66 8.90 1.06 7.86
N VAL A 67 9.35 2.30 8.07
CA VAL A 67 9.84 3.17 7.01
C VAL A 67 11.27 3.58 7.32
N ASN A 68 12.20 3.24 6.44
CA ASN A 68 13.63 3.48 6.64
C ASN A 68 14.23 4.25 5.48
N VAL A 69 15.24 5.08 5.77
CA VAL A 69 16.08 5.68 4.72
C VAL A 69 17.28 4.77 4.49
N ASP A 70 17.41 4.26 3.27
CA ASP A 70 18.65 3.65 2.79
C ASP A 70 19.60 4.76 2.34
N SER A 71 20.56 5.10 3.21
CA SER A 71 21.59 6.09 2.92
C SER A 71 22.64 5.61 1.91
N GLY A 72 22.74 4.31 1.66
CA GLY A 72 23.65 3.73 0.67
C GLY A 72 23.17 4.00 -0.76
N ASN A 73 21.86 3.97 -0.99
CA ASN A 73 21.26 4.15 -2.32
C ASN A 73 20.34 5.38 -2.44
N THR A 74 20.23 6.20 -1.39
CA THR A 74 19.35 7.38 -1.33
C THR A 74 17.89 7.02 -1.65
N ARG A 75 17.34 6.06 -0.91
CA ARG A 75 15.95 5.59 -1.07
C ARG A 75 15.20 5.64 0.25
N VAL A 76 13.88 5.74 0.16
CA VAL A 76 12.98 5.48 1.28
C VAL A 76 12.35 4.12 1.04
N GLU A 77 12.46 3.25 2.02
CA GLU A 77 11.97 1.88 1.98
C GLU A 77 10.79 1.76 2.92
N PHE A 78 9.77 1.05 2.47
CA PHE A 78 8.62 0.67 3.27
C PHE A 78 8.57 -0.85 3.34
N ASP A 79 8.60 -1.36 4.57
CA ASP A 79 8.66 -2.78 4.86
C ASP A 79 7.52 -3.18 5.80
N THR A 80 7.06 -4.42 5.67
CA THR A 80 6.01 -5.03 6.49
C THR A 80 6.36 -6.50 6.71
N SER A 81 5.82 -7.11 7.77
CA SER A 81 5.95 -8.56 7.96
C SER A 81 5.36 -9.34 6.79
N ASP A 82 6.06 -10.39 6.35
CA ASP A 82 5.64 -11.24 5.24
C ASP A 82 4.22 -11.78 5.45
N ILE A 83 3.37 -11.57 4.44
CA ILE A 83 2.05 -12.19 4.39
C ILE A 83 2.13 -13.56 3.72
N SER A 84 1.46 -14.55 4.30
CA SER A 84 1.31 -15.84 3.63
C SER A 84 0.30 -15.72 2.49
N VAL A 85 0.75 -15.87 1.26
CA VAL A 85 -0.10 -15.94 0.05
C VAL A 85 -0.50 -17.39 -0.29
N ALA A 86 -0.09 -18.36 0.51
CA ALA A 86 -0.24 -19.79 0.21
C ALA A 86 -1.71 -20.25 0.11
N SER A 87 -2.63 -19.54 0.76
CA SER A 87 -4.08 -19.81 0.67
C SER A 87 -4.76 -19.13 -0.52
N GLN A 88 -4.04 -18.30 -1.30
CA GLN A 88 -4.65 -17.53 -2.37
C GLN A 88 -4.69 -18.35 -3.66
N THR A 89 -5.85 -18.96 -3.93
CA THR A 89 -6.06 -19.85 -5.09
C THR A 89 -6.64 -19.12 -6.31
N THR A 90 -6.96 -17.83 -6.18
CA THR A 90 -7.53 -17.01 -7.25
C THR A 90 -6.41 -16.44 -8.13
N THR A 91 -6.65 -16.37 -9.44
CA THR A 91 -5.78 -15.64 -10.37
C THR A 91 -5.68 -14.15 -10.02
N THR A 92 -4.47 -13.70 -9.73
CA THR A 92 -4.07 -12.31 -9.50
C THR A 92 -2.60 -12.16 -9.92
N ASP A 93 -2.22 -10.99 -10.38
CA ASP A 93 -0.88 -10.65 -10.88
C ASP A 93 -0.30 -9.40 -10.18
N LYS A 94 -1.06 -8.81 -9.25
CA LYS A 94 -0.65 -7.65 -8.48
C LYS A 94 -1.48 -7.48 -7.21
N TYR A 95 -0.93 -6.73 -6.26
CA TYR A 95 -1.65 -6.29 -5.08
C TYR A 95 -1.45 -4.80 -4.83
N VAL A 96 -2.44 -4.20 -4.16
CA VAL A 96 -2.40 -2.79 -3.75
C VAL A 96 -2.38 -2.70 -2.23
N ILE A 97 -1.45 -1.90 -1.71
CA ILE A 97 -1.39 -1.54 -0.30
C ILE A 97 -2.11 -0.20 -0.10
N TYR A 98 -2.94 -0.13 0.93
CA TYR A 98 -3.70 1.06 1.29
C TYR A 98 -3.86 1.18 2.82
N MET A 99 -4.11 2.39 3.30
CA MET A 99 -4.49 2.63 4.69
C MET A 99 -6.01 2.63 4.79
N ASP A 100 -6.60 1.63 5.43
CA ASP A 100 -8.04 1.54 5.65
C ASP A 100 -8.46 2.42 6.82
N THR A 101 -9.06 3.58 6.53
CA THR A 101 -9.57 4.51 7.55
C THR A 101 -11.00 4.19 8.00
N GLY A 102 -11.56 3.07 7.55
CA GLY A 102 -12.97 2.69 7.74
C GLY A 102 -13.92 3.34 6.74
N THR A 103 -13.44 4.24 5.87
CA THR A 103 -14.21 4.85 4.79
C THR A 103 -13.40 4.83 3.50
N ALA A 104 -13.97 4.26 2.43
CA ALA A 104 -13.25 4.01 1.18
C ALA A 104 -12.74 5.30 0.51
N SER A 105 -13.50 6.39 0.57
CA SER A 105 -13.14 7.70 -0.01
C SER A 105 -12.07 8.48 0.77
N THR A 106 -11.64 7.96 1.92
CA THR A 106 -10.58 8.53 2.76
C THR A 106 -9.49 7.52 3.05
N SER A 107 -9.46 6.39 2.33
CA SER A 107 -8.48 5.32 2.52
C SER A 107 -7.41 5.43 1.44
N PRO A 108 -6.28 6.12 1.68
CA PRO A 108 -5.31 6.43 0.64
C PRO A 108 -4.59 5.19 0.13
N LEU A 109 -4.35 5.16 -1.18
CA LEU A 109 -3.50 4.16 -1.82
C LEU A 109 -2.02 4.50 -1.58
N ILE A 110 -1.20 3.47 -1.33
CA ILE A 110 0.21 3.64 -0.94
C ILE A 110 1.13 3.06 -2.02
N ALA A 111 0.87 1.83 -2.47
CA ALA A 111 1.69 1.16 -3.47
C ALA A 111 0.87 0.13 -4.26
N CYS A 112 1.21 -0.05 -5.53
CA CYS A 112 0.79 -1.19 -6.35
C CYS A 112 2.03 -2.00 -6.73
N ILE A 113 1.99 -3.31 -6.49
CA ILE A 113 3.14 -4.20 -6.65
C ILE A 113 2.71 -5.40 -7.49
N ASP A 114 3.46 -5.67 -8.56
CA ASP A 114 3.28 -6.85 -9.42
C ASP A 114 3.87 -8.11 -8.75
N ILE A 115 3.28 -9.29 -8.99
CA ILE A 115 3.68 -10.59 -8.41
C ILE A 115 3.90 -11.69 -9.46
#